data_AF-A0A5K1B5A6-F1
#
_entry.id   AF-A0A5K1B5A6-F1
#
_cell.length_a   1.000
_cell.length_b   1.000
_cell.length_c   1.000
_cell.angle_alpha   90.00
_cell.angle_beta   90.00
_cell.angle_gamma   90.00
#
_symmetry.space_group_name_H-M   'P 1'
#
loop_
_entity.id
_entity.type
_entity.pdbx_description
1 polymer ?
#
loop_
_entity_poly.entity_id
_entity_poly.type
_entity_poly.pdbx_seq_one_letter_code
_entity_poly.pdbx_strand_id
1 'polypeptide(L)' 'VSNVLYLDSPAGVGFSYSNSSSDYTTGDLQTASDTHQFLLK' A
#
# COMPACT_ATOMS: atom_id res chain seq x y z
N VAL A 1 -5.92 0.36 -26.64
CA VAL A 1 -6.73 0.52 -25.41
C VAL A 1 -5.87 0.08 -24.24
N SER A 2 -5.88 0.83 -23.13
CA SER A 2 -5.04 0.56 -21.95
C SER A 2 -5.90 0.60 -20.68
N ASN A 3 -5.49 -0.14 -19.66
CA ASN A 3 -6.12 -0.13 -18.34
C ASN A 3 -5.22 0.62 -17.36
N VAL A 4 -5.84 1.39 -16.46
CA VAL A 4 -5.14 2.16 -15.42
C VAL A 4 -5.61 1.65 -14.06
N LEU A 5 -4.67 1.49 -13.13
CA LEU A 5 -4.93 1.11 -11.75
C LEU A 5 -4.39 2.22 -10.82
N TYR A 6 -5.23 2.68 -9.91
CA TYR A 6 -4.85 3.63 -8.85
C TYR A 6 -4.74 2.88 -7.53
N LEU A 7 -3.69 3.20 -6.77
CA LEU A 7 -3.39 2.58 -5.48
C LEU A 7 -3.08 3.65 -4.45
N ASP A 8 -3.88 3.71 -3.40
CA ASP A 8 -3.57 4.51 -2.20
C ASP A 8 -2.62 3.70 -1.31
N SER A 9 -1.38 4.16 -1.14
CA SER A 9 -0.33 3.47 -0.38
C SER A 9 0.59 4.51 0.27
N PRO A 10 1.14 4.26 1.48
CA PRO A 10 1.01 3.05 2.32
C PRO A 10 -0.29 2.98 3.15
N ALA A 11 -0.41 1.97 4.02
CA ALA A 11 -1.54 1.83 4.94
C ALA A 11 -1.76 3.12 5.75
N GLY A 12 -2.99 3.63 5.72
CA GLY A 12 -3.38 4.91 6.32
C GLY A 12 -3.56 6.07 5.33
N VAL A 13 -3.25 5.87 4.04
CA VAL A 13 -3.53 6.85 2.98
C VAL A 13 -4.89 6.55 2.33
N GLY A 14 -5.74 7.58 2.19
CA GLY A 14 -7.01 7.47 1.48
C GLY A 14 -7.94 6.43 2.11
N PHE A 15 -8.32 5.42 1.33
CA PHE A 15 -9.11 4.28 1.81
C PHE A 15 -8.29 3.07 2.25
N SER A 16 -6.97 3.10 2.10
CA SER A 16 -6.09 2.03 2.58
C SER A 16 -5.90 2.14 4.09
N TYR A 17 -6.16 1.07 4.84
CA TYR A 17 -6.02 1.05 6.29
C TYR A 17 -5.46 -0.30 6.77
N SER A 18 -4.87 -0.31 7.97
CA SER A 18 -4.50 -1.53 8.69
C SER A 18 -5.21 -1.56 10.04
N ASN A 19 -5.51 -2.76 10.52
CA ASN A 19 -6.01 -2.94 11.89
C ASN A 19 -4.88 -2.87 12.93
N SER A 20 -3.62 -2.98 12.52
CA SER A 20 -2.47 -2.86 13.40
C SER A 20 -1.91 -1.45 13.37
N SER A 21 -1.84 -0.80 14.54
CA SER A 21 -1.27 0.54 14.67
C SER A 21 0.24 0.59 14.35
N SER A 22 0.93 -0.56 14.39
CA SER A 22 2.35 -0.64 13.99
C SER A 22 2.56 -0.35 12.51
N ASP A 23 1.60 -0.71 11.66
CA ASP A 23 1.74 -0.67 10.21
C ASP A 23 1.63 0.75 9.65
N TYR A 24 1.17 1.68 10.49
CA TYR A 24 1.16 3.11 10.20
C TYR A 24 2.55 3.75 10.40
N THR A 25 3.53 3.02 10.95
CA THR A 25 4.93 3.44 10.93
C THR A 25 5.54 3.04 9.59
N THR A 26 5.32 3.87 8.59
CA THR A 26 5.67 3.57 7.19
C THR A 26 7.04 4.12 6.82
N GLY A 27 7.72 3.46 5.89
CA GLY A 27 8.97 3.93 5.28
C GLY A 27 9.18 3.30 3.91
N ASP A 28 10.12 3.83 3.12
CA ASP A 28 10.28 3.51 1.69
C ASP A 28 10.37 2.01 1.40
N LEU A 29 11.17 1.27 2.18
CA LEU A 29 11.33 -0.17 2.01
C LEU A 29 10.06 -0.96 2.32
N GLN A 30 9.32 -0.56 3.35
CA GLN A 30 8.07 -1.19 3.75
C GLN A 30 6.99 -0.93 2.69
N THR A 31 6.82 0.33 2.28
CA THR A 31 5.88 0.72 1.22
C THR A 31 6.15 -0.01 -0.09
N ALA A 32 7.42 -0.14 -0.49
CA ALA A 32 7.80 -0.88 -1.69
C ALA A 32 7.49 -2.37 -1.57
N SER A 33 7.79 -2.99 -0.42
CA SER A 33 7.47 -4.39 -0.15
C SER A 33 5.96 -4.65 -0.19
N ASP A 34 5.17 -3.79 0.45
CA ASP A 34 3.71 -3.94 0.52
C ASP A 34 3.05 -3.70 -0.85
N THR A 35 3.53 -2.71 -1.60
CA THR A 35 3.06 -2.45 -2.97
C THR A 35 3.39 -3.63 -3.90
N HIS A 36 4.58 -4.22 -3.76
CA HIS A 36 4.94 -5.42 -4.52
C HIS A 36 4.06 -6.62 -4.14
N GLN A 37 3.77 -6.82 -2.86
CA GLN A 37 2.84 -7.86 -2.42
C GLN A 37 1.42 -7.65 -2.97
N PHE A 38 0.93 -6.41 -3.03
CA PHE A 38 -0.36 -6.06 -3.63
C PHE A 38 -0.44 -6.36 -5.13
N LEU A 39 0.65 -6.14 -5.88
CA LEU A 39 0.63 -6.44 -7.32
C LEU A 39 0.71 -7.93 -7.64
N LEU A 40 1.26 -8.73 -6.72
CA LEU A 40 1.40 -10.17 -6.89
C LEU A 40 0.19 -10.98 -6.41
N LYS A 41 -0.67 -10.40 -5.56
CA LYS A 41 -1.85 -11.05 -5.00
C LYS A 41 -3.11 -10.31 -5.41
#